data_AF-A0AAD6TP41-F1
#
_entry.id   AF-A0AAD6TP41-F1
#
_cell.length_a   1.000
_cell.length_b   1.000
_cell.length_c   1.000
_cell.angle_alpha   90.00
_cell.angle_beta   90.00
_cell.angle_gamma   90.00
#
_symmetry.space_group_name_H-M   'P 1'
#
loop_
_entity.id
_entity.type
_entity.pdbx_description
1 polymer ?
#
loop_
_entity_poly.entity_id
_entity_poly.type
_entity_poly.pdbx_seq_one_letter_code
_entity_poly.pdbx_strand_id
1 'polypeptide(L)'
;MYRAELPAAPRQCMGHVNMMADTVLVNASPEDLRAILRSMLASKTPGLVSAFLASTHARLRLDQRRTIGPYTLPFLSPDSDALTPQVLESLTRARLLYGSGLGFASLTPLTAIVRSTIGHRWEAEGEIAHALVVIDADIAQALQSCRDELLGSQSPEYSVGTTAMAELATALETSRLDVERWGGEFPFERAVYSVLDFKL
;
A
#
# COMPACT_ATOMS: atom_id res chain seq x y z
N MET A 1 11.89 7.57 53.75
CA MET A 1 11.20 6.90 52.63
C MET A 1 10.49 7.97 51.79
N TYR A 2 11.10 8.41 50.70
CA TYR A 2 10.50 9.37 49.77
C TYR A 2 9.89 8.59 48.61
N ARG A 3 8.58 8.72 48.40
CA ARG A 3 7.82 8.02 47.36
C ARG A 3 7.90 8.84 46.07
N ALA A 4 8.59 8.34 45.06
CA ALA A 4 8.65 8.97 43.75
C ALA A 4 7.27 8.82 43.06
N GLU A 5 6.64 9.95 42.76
CA GLU A 5 5.44 9.99 41.92
C GLU A 5 5.87 9.77 40.46
N LEU A 6 5.44 8.64 39.88
CA LEU A 6 5.58 8.38 38.46
C LEU A 6 4.72 9.38 37.67
N PRO A 7 5.23 9.99 36.59
CA PRO A 7 4.43 10.87 35.76
C PRO A 7 3.27 10.09 35.13
N ALA A 8 2.06 10.61 35.33
CA ALA A 8 0.84 10.05 34.77
C ALA A 8 0.96 9.96 33.24
N ALA A 9 0.69 8.76 32.70
CA ALA A 9 0.63 8.53 31.27
C ALA A 9 -0.39 9.50 30.61
N PRO A 10 -0.11 10.03 29.42
CA PRO A 10 -1.03 10.93 28.74
C PRO A 10 -2.33 10.18 28.45
N ARG A 11 -3.41 10.63 29.10
CA ARG A 11 -4.77 10.17 28.82
C ARG A 11 -5.08 10.51 27.36
N GLN A 12 -5.26 9.49 26.51
CA GLN A 12 -5.88 9.66 25.20
C GLN A 12 -7.29 10.19 25.42
N CYS A 13 -7.47 11.50 25.27
CA CYS A 13 -8.78 12.11 25.19
C CYS A 13 -9.25 11.91 23.75
N MET A 14 -9.97 10.82 23.48
CA MET A 14 -10.79 10.74 22.27
C MET A 14 -11.87 11.82 22.42
N GLY A 15 -11.61 13.00 21.88
CA GLY A 15 -12.61 14.08 21.84
C GLY A 15 -13.82 13.57 21.07
N HIS A 16 -15.01 13.66 21.66
CA HIS A 16 -16.25 13.38 20.96
C HIS A 16 -16.30 14.25 19.69
N VAL A 17 -16.58 13.63 18.54
CA VAL A 17 -16.84 14.37 17.31
C VAL A 17 -18.08 15.24 17.58
N ASN A 18 -17.99 16.52 17.24
CA ASN A 18 -19.11 17.44 17.39
C ASN A 18 -20.33 16.90 16.64
N MET A 19 -21.52 16.91 17.27
CA MET A 19 -22.76 16.37 16.69
C MET A 19 -23.10 16.95 15.30
N MET A 20 -22.80 18.23 15.04
CA MET A 20 -22.98 18.83 13.72
C MET A 20 -22.02 18.25 12.69
N ALA A 21 -20.76 18.04 13.08
CA ALA A 21 -19.77 17.40 12.20
C ALA A 21 -20.12 15.93 11.95
N ASP A 22 -20.60 15.22 12.98
CA ASP A 22 -21.06 13.83 12.86
C ASP A 22 -22.25 13.70 11.91
N THR A 23 -23.21 14.63 12.00
CA THR A 23 -24.35 14.71 11.06
C THR A 23 -23.88 14.89 9.62
N VAL A 24 -22.85 15.72 9.37
CA VAL A 24 -22.26 15.85 8.04
C VAL A 24 -21.60 14.54 7.60
N LEU A 25 -20.80 13.89 8.46
CA LEU A 25 -20.12 12.63 8.14
C LEU A 25 -21.09 11.50 7.78
N VAL A 26 -22.26 11.45 8.45
CA VAL A 26 -23.29 10.42 8.21
C VAL A 26 -24.03 10.64 6.90
N ASN A 27 -24.21 11.89 6.46
CA ASN A 27 -25.10 12.22 5.33
C ASN A 27 -24.35 12.65 4.06
N ALA A 28 -23.07 13.01 4.14
CA ALA A 28 -22.28 13.42 2.99
C ALA A 28 -21.96 12.23 2.06
N SER A 29 -22.00 12.47 0.75
CA SER A 29 -21.54 11.48 -0.22
C SER A 29 -20.01 11.26 -0.12
N PRO A 30 -19.48 10.12 -0.57
CA PRO A 30 -18.02 9.92 -0.66
C PRO A 30 -17.34 10.99 -1.51
N GLU A 31 -18.00 11.48 -2.56
CA GLU A 31 -17.50 12.55 -3.43
C GLU A 31 -17.38 13.88 -2.67
N ASP A 32 -18.41 14.24 -1.90
CA ASP A 32 -18.42 15.46 -1.08
C ASP A 32 -17.36 15.38 0.02
N LEU A 33 -17.25 14.24 0.71
CA LEU A 33 -16.22 14.03 1.73
C LEU A 33 -14.82 14.19 1.15
N ARG A 34 -14.55 13.63 -0.04
CA ARG A 34 -13.25 13.81 -0.72
C ARG A 34 -13.02 15.28 -1.10
N ALA A 35 -14.02 16.00 -1.58
CA ALA A 35 -13.91 17.41 -1.94
C ALA A 35 -13.63 18.31 -0.72
N ILE A 36 -14.32 18.06 0.39
CA ILE A 36 -14.12 18.73 1.67
C ILE A 36 -12.70 18.46 2.18
N LEU A 37 -12.28 17.19 2.24
CA LEU A 37 -10.94 16.82 2.73
C LEU A 37 -9.84 17.43 1.86
N ARG A 38 -9.97 17.44 0.54
CA ARG A 38 -9.00 18.10 -0.35
C ARG A 38 -8.90 19.60 -0.08
N SER A 39 -10.05 20.26 0.09
CA SER A 39 -10.10 21.70 0.41
C SER A 39 -9.45 21.99 1.77
N MET A 40 -9.70 21.14 2.76
CA MET A 40 -9.06 21.22 4.08
C MET A 40 -7.55 21.05 3.96
N LEU A 41 -7.07 20.00 3.30
CA LEU A 41 -5.62 19.75 3.12
C LEU A 41 -4.94 20.87 2.31
N ALA A 42 -5.65 21.47 1.35
CA ALA A 42 -5.15 22.59 0.55
C ALA A 42 -5.10 23.94 1.31
N SER A 43 -5.83 24.07 2.43
CA SER A 43 -5.87 25.31 3.24
C SER A 43 -4.53 25.70 3.87
N LYS A 44 -3.51 24.83 3.79
CA LYS A 44 -2.18 24.99 4.41
C LYS A 44 -2.23 25.22 5.93
N THR A 45 -3.32 24.78 6.58
CA THR A 45 -3.42 24.80 8.03
C THR A 45 -2.26 23.98 8.64
N PRO A 46 -1.40 24.58 9.48
CA PRO A 46 -0.26 23.87 10.06
C PRO A 46 -0.69 22.61 10.81
N GLY A 47 0.02 21.50 10.59
CA GLY A 47 -0.23 20.23 11.29
C GLY A 47 -1.42 19.40 10.79
N LEU A 48 -2.27 19.94 9.90
CA LEU A 48 -3.45 19.22 9.41
C LEU A 48 -3.09 17.98 8.59
N VAL A 49 -2.15 18.12 7.64
CA VAL A 49 -1.67 17.01 6.81
C VAL A 49 -1.04 15.91 7.67
N SER A 50 -0.20 16.28 8.65
CA SER A 50 0.41 15.30 9.56
C SER A 50 -0.63 14.60 10.45
N ALA A 51 -1.65 15.31 10.93
CA ALA A 51 -2.73 14.70 11.71
C ALA A 51 -3.59 13.74 10.88
N PHE A 52 -3.87 14.10 9.62
CA PHE A 52 -4.56 13.25 8.67
C PHE A 52 -3.77 11.95 8.39
N LEU A 53 -2.46 12.08 8.11
CA LEU A 53 -1.60 10.93 7.87
C LEU A 53 -1.46 10.05 9.12
N ALA A 54 -1.26 10.64 10.31
CA ALA A 54 -1.20 9.89 11.56
C ALA A 54 -2.49 9.10 11.83
N SER A 55 -3.66 9.70 11.56
CA SER A 55 -4.96 9.03 11.69
C SER A 55 -5.12 7.90 10.66
N THR A 56 -4.65 8.13 9.44
CA THR A 56 -4.62 7.11 8.37
C THR A 56 -3.74 5.94 8.76
N HIS A 57 -2.52 6.18 9.25
CA HIS A 57 -1.61 5.14 9.73
C HIS A 57 -2.21 4.34 10.89
N ALA A 58 -2.84 5.01 11.85
CA ALA A 58 -3.53 4.35 12.96
C ALA A 58 -4.64 3.41 12.45
N ARG A 59 -5.44 3.85 11.48
CA ARG A 59 -6.48 3.02 10.86
C ARG A 59 -5.90 1.82 10.11
N LEU A 60 -4.86 2.03 9.30
CA LEU A 60 -4.20 0.97 8.52
C LEU A 60 -3.56 -0.10 9.41
N ARG A 61 -2.96 0.31 10.54
CA ARG A 61 -2.39 -0.63 11.54
C ARG A 61 -3.46 -1.50 12.19
N LEU A 62 -4.67 -0.98 12.42
CA LEU A 62 -5.79 -1.77 12.93
C LEU A 62 -6.25 -2.82 11.90
N ASP A 63 -6.26 -2.47 10.62
CA ASP A 63 -6.61 -3.40 9.54
C ASP A 63 -5.51 -4.43 9.25
N GLN A 64 -4.23 -4.13 9.50
CA GLN A 64 -3.13 -5.12 9.41
C GLN A 64 -3.35 -6.34 10.31
N ARG A 65 -3.91 -6.14 11.51
CA ARG A 65 -4.21 -7.24 12.44
C ARG A 65 -5.29 -8.21 11.92
N ARG A 66 -6.05 -7.82 10.88
CA ARG A 66 -7.12 -8.62 10.29
C ARG A 66 -6.68 -9.43 9.07
N THR A 67 -5.52 -9.12 8.48
CA THR A 67 -5.14 -9.59 7.13
C THR A 67 -3.86 -10.44 7.15
N ILE A 68 -3.76 -11.36 8.12
CA ILE A 68 -2.64 -12.31 8.19
C ILE A 68 -3.16 -13.69 7.81
N GLY A 69 -3.24 -13.93 6.51
CA GLY A 69 -3.26 -15.27 5.94
C GLY A 69 -2.05 -15.37 5.02
N PRO A 70 -1.07 -16.26 5.31
CA PRO A 70 -0.09 -16.62 4.32
C PRO A 70 -0.80 -17.48 3.25
N TYR A 71 -0.24 -17.50 2.05
CA TYR A 71 -0.57 -18.40 0.93
C TYR A 71 -1.63 -17.92 -0.08
N THR A 72 -1.13 -17.83 -1.31
CA THR A 72 -1.84 -17.86 -2.61
C THR A 72 -3.09 -16.97 -2.70
N LEU A 73 -2.88 -15.71 -3.10
CA LEU A 73 -3.95 -14.90 -3.68
C LEU A 73 -4.37 -15.57 -5.00
N PRO A 74 -5.65 -15.96 -5.18
CA PRO A 74 -6.11 -16.41 -6.49
C PRO A 74 -6.03 -15.23 -7.44
N PHE A 75 -5.29 -15.35 -8.54
CA PHE A 75 -5.03 -14.21 -9.43
C PHE A 75 -6.22 -13.92 -10.35
N LEU A 76 -6.71 -14.96 -11.05
CA LEU A 76 -7.85 -14.88 -11.95
C LEU A 76 -9.09 -15.55 -11.36
N SER A 77 -10.25 -14.96 -11.64
CA SER A 77 -11.54 -15.56 -11.36
C SER A 77 -11.79 -16.74 -12.32
N PRO A 78 -12.23 -17.91 -11.82
CA PRO A 78 -12.44 -19.10 -12.65
C PRO A 78 -13.50 -18.91 -13.75
N ASP A 79 -14.38 -17.90 -13.60
CA ASP A 79 -15.55 -17.72 -14.46
C ASP A 79 -15.39 -16.59 -15.50
N SER A 80 -14.35 -15.76 -15.42
CA SER A 80 -14.33 -14.49 -16.20
C SER A 80 -12.97 -14.01 -16.69
N ASP A 81 -11.89 -14.77 -16.49
CA ASP A 81 -10.50 -14.36 -16.80
C ASP A 81 -10.17 -12.92 -16.32
N ALA A 82 -10.88 -12.46 -15.28
CA ALA A 82 -10.71 -11.15 -14.67
C ALA A 82 -9.95 -11.29 -13.34
N LEU A 83 -9.31 -10.20 -12.90
CA LEU A 83 -8.67 -10.17 -11.59
C LEU A 83 -9.67 -10.47 -10.48
N THR A 84 -9.27 -11.28 -9.51
CA THR A 84 -10.15 -11.58 -8.38
C THR A 84 -10.38 -10.35 -7.49
N PRO A 85 -11.51 -10.29 -6.77
CA PRO A 85 -11.75 -9.24 -5.78
C PRO A 85 -10.61 -9.12 -4.75
N GLN A 86 -9.98 -10.23 -4.38
CA GLN A 86 -8.86 -10.27 -3.43
C GLN A 86 -7.62 -9.55 -3.98
N VAL A 87 -7.34 -9.64 -5.28
CA VAL A 87 -6.27 -8.88 -5.93
C VAL A 87 -6.61 -7.38 -5.91
N LEU A 88 -7.84 -7.01 -6.23
CA LEU A 88 -8.29 -5.61 -6.24
C LEU A 88 -8.27 -4.97 -4.84
N GLU A 89 -8.66 -5.72 -3.81
CA GLU A 89 -8.56 -5.30 -2.41
C GLU A 89 -7.09 -5.13 -1.98
N SER A 90 -6.23 -6.07 -2.38
CA SER A 90 -4.79 -6.00 -2.10
C SER A 90 -4.13 -4.81 -2.78
N LEU A 91 -4.52 -4.49 -4.03
CA LEU A 91 -4.08 -3.28 -4.73
C LEU A 91 -4.55 -2.02 -4.00
N THR A 92 -5.85 -1.93 -3.70
CA THR A 92 -6.41 -0.78 -2.97
C THR A 92 -5.67 -0.54 -1.65
N ARG A 93 -5.36 -1.62 -0.93
CA ARG A 93 -4.57 -1.57 0.29
C ARG A 93 -3.15 -1.08 0.05
N ALA A 94 -2.45 -1.60 -0.97
CA ALA A 94 -1.12 -1.14 -1.32
C ALA A 94 -1.10 0.37 -1.62
N ARG A 95 -2.08 0.86 -2.39
CA ARG A 95 -2.25 2.28 -2.72
C ARG A 95 -2.47 3.17 -1.50
N LEU A 96 -3.25 2.70 -0.54
CA LEU A 96 -3.42 3.41 0.74
C LEU A 96 -2.12 3.47 1.55
N LEU A 97 -1.34 2.37 1.56
CA LEU A 97 -0.07 2.31 2.28
C LEU A 97 0.96 3.27 1.67
N TYR A 98 1.31 3.10 0.38
CA TYR A 98 2.30 3.97 -0.26
C TYR A 98 1.81 5.42 -0.37
N GLY A 99 0.51 5.64 -0.61
CA GLY A 99 -0.07 6.99 -0.67
C GLY A 99 -0.08 7.73 0.66
N SER A 100 0.10 7.00 1.77
CA SER A 100 0.25 7.58 3.11
C SER A 100 1.71 7.71 3.56
N GLY A 101 2.68 7.38 2.71
CA GLY A 101 4.10 7.39 3.03
C GLY A 101 4.60 6.14 3.78
N LEU A 102 3.82 5.05 3.80
CA LEU A 102 4.23 3.75 4.32
C LEU A 102 4.65 2.84 3.14
N GLY A 103 5.70 3.25 2.44
CA GLY A 103 6.20 2.61 1.22
C GLY A 103 6.60 1.16 1.47
N PHE A 104 7.43 0.89 2.49
CA PHE A 104 7.90 -0.48 2.75
C PHE A 104 6.76 -1.43 3.11
N ALA A 105 5.80 -0.96 3.90
CA ALA A 105 4.62 -1.76 4.26
C ALA A 105 3.74 -2.11 3.05
N SER A 106 3.77 -1.28 1.99
CA SER A 106 3.01 -1.52 0.76
C SER A 106 3.62 -2.63 -0.12
N LEU A 107 4.91 -2.96 0.06
CA LEU A 107 5.58 -3.97 -0.77
C LEU A 107 5.05 -5.38 -0.51
N THR A 108 4.59 -5.69 0.70
CA THR A 108 4.05 -7.01 1.04
C THR A 108 2.82 -7.39 0.19
N PRO A 109 1.72 -6.61 0.13
CA PRO A 109 0.59 -6.95 -0.73
C PRO A 109 0.98 -6.95 -2.22
N LEU A 110 1.86 -6.05 -2.67
CA LEU A 110 2.31 -6.02 -4.06
C LEU A 110 3.12 -7.27 -4.44
N THR A 111 3.99 -7.74 -3.54
CA THR A 111 4.76 -8.97 -3.71
C THR A 111 3.82 -10.17 -3.83
N ALA A 112 2.75 -10.22 -3.02
CA ALA A 112 1.76 -11.29 -3.09
C ALA A 112 1.03 -11.30 -4.45
N ILE A 113 0.71 -10.12 -5.00
CA ILE A 113 0.11 -9.99 -6.33
C ILE A 113 1.07 -10.47 -7.42
N VAL A 114 2.34 -10.04 -7.41
CA VAL A 114 3.34 -10.50 -8.39
C VAL A 114 3.49 -12.03 -8.31
N ARG A 115 3.59 -12.60 -7.11
CA ARG A 115 3.66 -14.06 -6.92
C ARG A 115 2.42 -14.77 -7.47
N SER A 116 1.24 -14.16 -7.35
CA SER A 116 0.00 -14.75 -7.86
C SER A 116 -0.04 -14.84 -9.38
N THR A 117 0.77 -14.06 -10.11
CA THR A 117 0.85 -14.15 -11.58
C THR A 117 1.58 -15.40 -12.08
N ILE A 118 2.38 -16.05 -11.23
CA ILE A 118 3.22 -17.19 -11.62
C ILE A 118 2.33 -18.39 -11.96
N GLY A 119 2.56 -18.99 -13.13
CA GLY A 119 1.77 -20.09 -13.67
C GLY A 119 0.53 -19.65 -14.45
N HIS A 120 0.27 -18.34 -14.55
CA HIS A 120 -0.77 -17.78 -15.41
C HIS A 120 -0.20 -17.29 -16.73
N ARG A 121 -1.03 -17.33 -17.77
CA ARG A 121 -0.73 -16.81 -19.10
C ARG A 121 -1.77 -15.75 -19.45
N TRP A 122 -1.37 -14.77 -20.24
CA TRP A 122 -2.25 -13.71 -20.72
C TRP A 122 -1.91 -13.37 -22.17
N GLU A 123 -2.88 -12.80 -22.86
CA GLU A 123 -2.68 -12.23 -24.19
C GLU A 123 -2.05 -10.84 -24.07
N ALA A 124 -1.09 -10.50 -24.95
CA ALA A 124 -0.33 -9.26 -24.87
C ALA A 124 -1.22 -7.99 -24.95
N GLU A 125 -2.32 -8.06 -25.70
CA GLU A 125 -3.27 -6.95 -25.88
C GLU A 125 -4.57 -7.16 -25.07
N GLY A 126 -4.59 -8.14 -24.16
CA GLY A 126 -5.77 -8.47 -23.35
C GLY A 126 -5.94 -7.59 -22.12
N GLU A 127 -7.14 -7.65 -21.52
CA GLU A 127 -7.49 -6.92 -20.29
C GLU A 127 -6.54 -7.22 -19.12
N ILE A 128 -6.07 -8.47 -19.01
CA ILE A 128 -5.10 -8.86 -17.98
C ILE A 128 -3.74 -8.21 -18.21
N ALA A 129 -3.25 -8.14 -19.45
CA ALA A 129 -2.00 -7.42 -19.74
C ALA A 129 -2.14 -5.93 -19.39
N HIS A 130 -3.26 -5.30 -19.74
CA HIS A 130 -3.53 -3.91 -19.35
C HIS A 130 -3.54 -3.72 -17.83
N ALA A 131 -4.20 -4.62 -17.10
CA ALA A 131 -4.23 -4.59 -15.64
C ALA A 131 -2.82 -4.77 -15.04
N LEU A 132 -1.99 -5.64 -15.60
CA LEU A 132 -0.62 -5.87 -15.16
C LEU A 132 0.27 -4.64 -15.37
N VAL A 133 0.08 -3.87 -16.45
CA VAL A 133 0.75 -2.57 -16.65
C VAL A 133 0.38 -1.55 -15.57
N VAL A 134 -0.88 -1.53 -15.13
CA VAL A 134 -1.32 -0.68 -14.02
C VAL A 134 -0.66 -1.12 -12.71
N ILE A 135 -0.56 -2.45 -12.47
CA ILE A 135 0.11 -3.01 -11.29
C ILE A 135 1.61 -2.68 -11.30
N ASP A 136 2.27 -2.75 -12.45
CA ASP A 136 3.67 -2.36 -12.62
C ASP A 136 3.89 -0.89 -12.23
N ALA A 137 2.99 0.01 -12.68
CA ALA A 137 3.02 1.41 -12.29
C ALA A 137 2.82 1.61 -10.78
N ASP A 138 1.91 0.86 -10.15
CA ASP A 138 1.72 0.89 -8.69
C ASP A 138 2.97 0.44 -7.93
N ILE A 139 3.68 -0.59 -8.41
CA ILE A 139 4.93 -1.05 -7.80
C ILE A 139 6.01 0.04 -7.89
N ALA A 140 6.14 0.70 -9.04
CA ALA A 140 7.07 1.82 -9.18
C ALA A 140 6.74 2.97 -8.21
N GLN A 141 5.46 3.30 -8.02
CA GLN A 141 5.03 4.31 -7.04
C GLN A 141 5.32 3.89 -5.60
N ALA A 142 5.11 2.62 -5.25
CA ALA A 142 5.45 2.08 -3.94
C ALA A 142 6.95 2.18 -3.65
N LEU A 143 7.80 1.84 -4.63
CA LEU A 143 9.26 1.94 -4.52
C LEU A 143 9.72 3.40 -4.38
N GLN A 144 9.08 4.33 -5.09
CA GLN A 144 9.34 5.75 -4.88
C GLN A 144 8.95 6.19 -3.46
N SER A 145 7.79 5.76 -2.96
CA SER A 145 7.38 6.03 -1.59
C SER A 145 8.36 5.44 -0.56
N CYS A 146 8.99 4.29 -0.82
CA CYS A 146 10.04 3.76 0.05
C CYS A 146 11.24 4.71 0.14
N ARG A 147 11.62 5.37 -0.96
CA ARG A 147 12.72 6.35 -0.96
C ARG A 147 12.37 7.57 -0.14
N ASP A 148 11.17 8.09 -0.33
CA ASP A 148 10.68 9.24 0.42
C ASP A 148 10.59 8.92 1.93
N GLU A 149 10.14 7.71 2.26
CA GLU A 149 10.11 7.20 3.64
C GLU A 149 11.53 7.11 4.24
N LEU A 150 12.53 6.64 3.49
CA LEU A 150 13.94 6.63 3.94
C LEU A 150 14.49 8.03 4.17
N LEU A 151 14.22 8.98 3.27
CA LEU A 151 14.70 10.36 3.38
C LEU A 151 14.03 11.12 4.54
N GLY A 152 12.76 10.82 4.82
CA GLY A 152 11.98 11.44 5.89
C GLY A 152 12.22 10.85 7.28
N SER A 153 12.77 9.63 7.38
CA SER A 153 12.87 8.87 8.63
C SER A 153 14.32 8.68 9.07
N GLN A 154 14.71 9.19 10.25
CA GLN A 154 15.91 8.71 10.96
C GLN A 154 15.65 7.38 11.72
N SER A 155 14.79 6.50 11.19
CA SER A 155 14.23 5.37 11.95
C SER A 155 14.92 4.02 11.70
N PRO A 156 15.00 3.15 12.72
CA PRO A 156 15.66 1.84 12.69
C PRO A 156 14.93 0.72 11.93
N GLU A 157 13.82 1.02 11.22
CA GLU A 157 13.02 0.05 10.45
C GLU A 157 13.65 -0.36 9.10
N TYR A 158 14.86 0.12 8.81
CA TYR A 158 15.63 -0.19 7.60
C TYR A 158 15.73 -1.70 7.33
N SER A 159 15.92 -2.53 8.35
CA SER A 159 16.10 -3.99 8.19
C SER A 159 14.82 -4.74 7.77
N VAL A 160 13.64 -4.24 8.16
CA VAL A 160 12.35 -4.80 7.73
C VAL A 160 12.07 -4.38 6.29
N GLY A 161 12.40 -3.12 5.94
CA GLY A 161 12.28 -2.60 4.59
C GLY A 161 13.15 -3.31 3.57
N THR A 162 14.40 -3.65 3.92
CA THR A 162 15.30 -4.41 3.04
C THR A 162 14.80 -5.84 2.78
N THR A 163 14.16 -6.47 3.77
CA THR A 163 13.59 -7.82 3.60
C THR A 163 12.42 -7.78 2.62
N ALA A 164 11.48 -6.85 2.79
CA ALA A 164 10.34 -6.69 1.88
C ALA A 164 10.78 -6.39 0.44
N MET A 165 11.84 -5.59 0.28
CA MET A 165 12.44 -5.30 -1.02
C MET A 165 13.06 -6.54 -1.68
N ALA A 166 13.81 -7.34 -0.91
CA ALA A 166 14.42 -8.57 -1.41
C ALA A 166 13.36 -9.60 -1.83
N GLU A 167 12.26 -9.68 -1.07
CA GLU A 167 11.12 -10.53 -1.41
C GLU A 167 10.43 -10.11 -2.71
N LEU A 168 10.22 -8.81 -2.91
CA LEU A 168 9.66 -8.28 -4.17
C LEU A 168 10.60 -8.57 -5.34
N ALA A 169 11.91 -8.32 -5.18
CA ALA A 169 12.90 -8.60 -6.23
C ALA A 169 12.89 -10.08 -6.64
N THR A 170 12.79 -10.98 -5.66
CA THR A 170 12.70 -12.43 -5.91
C THR A 170 11.41 -12.80 -6.63
N ALA A 171 10.28 -12.19 -6.26
CA ALA A 171 9.00 -12.43 -6.91
C ALA A 171 8.98 -11.96 -8.36
N LEU A 172 9.52 -10.76 -8.63
CA LEU A 172 9.65 -10.20 -9.99
C LEU A 172 10.52 -11.11 -10.86
N GLU A 173 11.66 -11.55 -10.37
CA GLU A 173 12.56 -12.43 -11.11
C GLU A 173 11.91 -13.80 -11.38
N THR A 174 11.19 -14.35 -10.41
CA THR A 174 10.48 -15.63 -10.60
C THR A 174 9.36 -15.50 -11.64
N SER A 175 8.61 -14.39 -11.60
CA SER A 175 7.57 -14.07 -12.59
C SER A 175 8.18 -13.89 -13.99
N ARG A 176 9.32 -13.18 -14.11
CA ARG A 176 10.04 -13.01 -15.38
C ARG A 176 10.43 -14.35 -16.00
N LEU A 177 11.05 -15.23 -15.21
CA LEU A 177 11.45 -16.57 -15.66
C LEU A 177 10.25 -17.43 -16.08
N ASP A 178 9.11 -17.29 -15.42
CA ASP A 178 7.89 -18.00 -15.78
C ASP A 178 7.32 -17.50 -17.13
N VAL A 179 7.26 -16.18 -17.32
CA VAL A 179 6.82 -15.55 -18.56
C VAL A 179 7.70 -15.93 -19.75
N GLU A 180 9.02 -15.93 -19.56
CA GLU A 180 9.99 -16.34 -20.58
C GLU A 180 9.79 -17.80 -21.02
N ARG A 181 9.39 -18.70 -20.10
CA ARG A 181 9.19 -20.12 -20.41
C ARG A 181 8.04 -20.37 -21.37
N TRP A 182 6.97 -19.58 -21.30
CA TRP A 182 5.84 -19.71 -22.23
C TRP A 182 5.90 -18.74 -23.41
N GLY A 183 6.93 -17.89 -23.47
CA GLY A 183 7.17 -16.95 -24.57
C GLY A 183 6.28 -15.71 -24.53
N GLY A 184 5.85 -15.29 -23.33
CA GLY A 184 5.04 -14.10 -23.13
C GLY A 184 5.83 -12.80 -23.04
N GLU A 185 5.11 -11.68 -23.03
CA GLU A 185 5.67 -10.37 -22.72
C GLU A 185 5.63 -10.12 -21.21
N PHE A 186 6.78 -9.77 -20.63
CA PHE A 186 6.90 -9.53 -19.20
C PHE A 186 6.36 -8.14 -18.82
N PRO A 187 5.34 -8.05 -17.94
CA PRO A 187 4.62 -6.80 -17.75
C PRO A 187 5.22 -5.89 -16.68
N PHE A 188 6.19 -6.38 -15.89
CA PHE A 188 6.73 -5.66 -14.71
C PHE A 188 8.09 -5.01 -14.96
N GLU A 189 8.32 -4.50 -16.17
CA GLU A 189 9.61 -3.92 -16.54
C GLU A 189 9.95 -2.70 -15.66
N ARG A 190 9.00 -1.80 -15.42
CA ARG A 190 9.26 -0.56 -14.64
C ARG A 190 9.56 -0.89 -13.19
N ALA A 191 8.89 -1.88 -12.62
CA ALA A 191 9.16 -2.40 -11.29
C ALA A 191 10.58 -2.95 -11.18
N VAL A 192 11.02 -3.77 -12.15
CA VAL A 192 12.41 -4.29 -12.17
C VAL A 192 13.43 -3.16 -12.25
N TYR A 193 13.23 -2.20 -13.17
CA TYR A 193 14.10 -1.03 -13.25
C TYR A 193 14.14 -0.23 -11.95
N SER A 194 12.98 -0.02 -11.32
CA SER A 194 12.88 0.71 -10.05
C SER A 194 13.60 0.00 -8.91
N VAL A 195 13.54 -1.34 -8.84
CA VAL A 195 14.27 -2.15 -7.85
C VAL A 195 15.79 -2.06 -8.09
N LEU A 196 16.23 -2.08 -9.34
CA LEU A 196 17.65 -1.93 -9.68
C LEU A 196 18.18 -0.55 -9.31
N ASP A 197 17.43 0.50 -9.66
CA ASP A 197 17.74 1.89 -9.32
C ASP A 197 17.71 2.14 -7.80
N PHE A 198 16.93 1.38 -7.04
CA PHE A 198 16.90 1.46 -5.57
C PHE A 198 18.17 0.91 -4.90
N LYS A 199 18.93 0.04 -5.58
CA LYS A 199 20.16 -0.58 -5.04
C LYS A 199 21.44 0.26 -5.26
N LEU A 200 21.33 1.37 -6.00
CA LEU A 200 22.41 2.35 -6.23
C LEU A 200 22.30 3.52 -5.25
#